data_AF-A0A6N9V4X6-F1
#
_entry.id   AF-A0A6N9V4X6-F1
#
_cell.length_a   1.000
_cell.length_b   1.000
_cell.length_c   1.000
_cell.angle_alpha   90.00
_cell.angle_beta   90.00
_cell.angle_gamma   90.00
#
_symmetry.space_group_name_H-M   'P 1'
#
loop_
_entity.id
_entity.type
_entity.pdbx_description
1 polymer ?
#
loop_
_entity_poly.entity_id
_entity_poly.type
_entity_poly.pdbx_seq_one_letter_code
_entity_poly.pdbx_strand_id
1 'polypeptide(L)'
;AASRTLLVSVGKGSRTLPAIQESQAFAVNFLSAAGRAASQVFASKAADKFANVEWEPSPVAEGAPLLVDIALSFAECRVENAIEVSDHWLFIARV
;
A
#
# COMPACT_ATOMS: atom_id res chain seq x y z
N ALA A 1 12.62 -6.83 -21.88
CA ALA A 1 12.95 -5.58 -21.16
C ALA A 1 12.77 -5.84 -19.67
N ALA A 2 13.58 -5.24 -18.80
CA ALA A 2 13.38 -5.40 -17.35
C ALA A 2 12.01 -4.82 -16.96
N SER A 3 11.24 -5.60 -16.20
CA SER A 3 9.98 -5.14 -15.61
C SER A 3 10.25 -3.98 -14.63
N ARG A 4 9.32 -3.04 -14.51
CA ARG A 4 9.39 -2.01 -13.47
C ARG A 4 9.05 -2.66 -12.14
N THR A 5 9.90 -2.46 -11.14
CA THR A 5 9.76 -3.08 -9.82
C THR A 5 9.77 -2.04 -8.72
N LEU A 6 8.90 -2.23 -7.74
CA LEU A 6 8.84 -1.45 -6.51
C LEU A 6 8.97 -2.40 -5.31
N LEU A 7 9.61 -1.92 -4.24
CA LEU A 7 9.77 -2.68 -3.00
C LEU A 7 9.15 -1.94 -1.83
N VAL A 8 8.49 -2.68 -0.94
CA VAL A 8 7.98 -2.17 0.35
C VAL A 8 8.38 -3.10 1.48
N SER A 9 8.73 -2.53 2.64
CA SER A 9 8.96 -3.28 3.88
C SER A 9 7.78 -3.10 4.81
N VAL A 10 7.21 -4.20 5.32
CA VAL A 10 6.01 -4.18 6.16
C VAL A 10 6.28 -4.95 7.45
N GLY A 11 6.10 -4.28 8.59
CA GLY A 11 6.34 -4.90 9.89
C GLY A 11 5.38 -6.05 10.19
N LYS A 12 5.85 -7.09 10.88
CA LYS A 12 5.06 -8.29 11.25
C LYS A 12 3.81 -7.98 12.09
N GLY A 13 3.82 -6.89 12.86
CA GLY A 13 2.67 -6.41 13.63
C GLY A 13 1.70 -5.53 12.83
N SER A 14 1.96 -5.25 11.56
CA SER A 14 1.10 -4.41 10.74
C SER A 14 -0.17 -5.13 10.34
N ARG A 15 -1.32 -4.47 10.49
CA ARG A 15 -2.61 -4.94 9.95
C ARG A 15 -2.62 -4.98 8.42
N THR A 16 -1.68 -4.31 7.76
CA THR A 16 -1.54 -4.35 6.29
C THR A 16 -0.87 -5.64 5.81
N LEU A 17 -0.05 -6.29 6.65
CA LEU A 17 0.68 -7.50 6.25
C LEU A 17 -0.23 -8.64 5.77
N PRO A 18 -1.24 -9.09 6.56
CA PRO A 18 -2.12 -10.17 6.10
C PRO A 18 -2.89 -9.81 4.81
N ALA A 19 -3.28 -8.54 4.64
CA ALA A 19 -3.97 -8.09 3.44
C ALA A 19 -3.09 -8.25 2.18
N ILE A 20 -1.80 -7.87 2.25
CA ILE A 20 -0.87 -8.05 1.11
C ILE A 20 -0.56 -9.53 0.87
N GLN A 21 -0.43 -10.33 1.93
CA GLN A 21 -0.17 -11.77 1.80
C GLN A 21 -1.36 -12.50 1.15
N GLU A 22 -2.59 -12.12 1.46
CA GLU A 22 -3.80 -12.71 0.88
C GLU A 22 -4.04 -12.25 -0.55
N SER A 23 -3.97 -10.94 -0.82
CA SER A 23 -4.25 -10.39 -2.15
C SER A 23 -3.12 -10.58 -3.15
N GLN A 24 -1.88 -10.78 -2.69
CA GLN A 24 -0.66 -10.73 -3.50
C GLN A 24 -0.53 -9.41 -4.31
N ALA A 25 -1.12 -8.33 -3.81
CA ALA A 25 -1.12 -7.03 -4.47
C ALA A 25 -1.20 -5.88 -3.46
N PHE A 26 -0.72 -4.70 -3.86
CA PHE A 26 -0.83 -3.48 -3.07
C PHE A 26 -0.79 -2.24 -3.96
N ALA A 27 -1.26 -1.12 -3.42
CA ALA A 27 -1.10 0.20 -4.03
C ALA A 27 -0.22 1.10 -3.16
N VAL A 28 0.71 1.82 -3.78
CA VAL A 28 1.46 2.90 -3.15
C VAL A 28 0.85 4.22 -3.58
N ASN A 29 0.36 4.98 -2.60
CA ASN A 29 -0.24 6.29 -2.79
C ASN A 29 0.82 7.37 -2.52
N PHE A 30 1.26 8.10 -3.55
CA PHE A 30 2.23 9.19 -3.39
C PHE A 30 1.51 10.48 -2.98
N LEU A 31 1.42 10.70 -1.68
CA LEU A 31 0.60 11.79 -1.10
C LEU A 31 1.12 13.19 -1.46
N SER A 32 0.18 14.08 -1.77
CA SER A 32 0.41 15.53 -1.80
C SER A 32 0.54 16.09 -0.38
N ALA A 33 0.88 17.38 -0.24
CA ALA A 33 0.88 18.06 1.05
C ALA A 33 -0.48 18.02 1.77
N ALA A 34 -1.59 17.97 1.02
CA ALA A 34 -2.94 17.85 1.57
C ALA A 34 -3.16 16.49 2.27
N GLY A 35 -2.42 15.44 1.88
CA GLY A 35 -2.52 14.10 2.45
C GLY A 35 -1.89 13.93 3.84
N ARG A 36 -1.38 15.01 4.47
CA ARG A 36 -0.71 14.94 5.79
C ARG A 36 -1.60 14.33 6.87
N ALA A 37 -2.88 14.73 6.94
CA ALA A 37 -3.81 14.22 7.94
C ALA A 37 -4.08 12.72 7.74
N ALA A 38 -4.30 12.30 6.49
CA ALA A 38 -4.46 10.90 6.13
C ALA A 38 -3.22 10.07 6.53
N SER A 39 -2.01 10.54 6.22
CA SER A 39 -0.76 9.87 6.60
C SER A 39 -0.70 9.56 8.11
N GLN A 40 -1.07 10.53 8.96
CA GLN A 40 -1.12 10.35 10.42
C GLN A 40 -2.15 9.29 10.84
N VAL A 41 -3.34 9.28 10.22
CA VAL A 41 -4.37 8.26 10.46
C VAL A 41 -3.87 6.87 10.03
N PHE A 42 -3.28 6.75 8.83
CA PHE A 42 -2.77 5.48 8.31
C PHE A 42 -1.58 4.93 9.10
N ALA A 43 -0.77 5.78 9.72
CA ALA A 43 0.31 5.38 10.64
C ALA A 43 -0.20 4.94 12.03
N SER A 44 -1.42 5.32 12.41
CA SER A 44 -2.00 5.07 13.73
C SER A 44 -2.68 3.69 13.86
N LYS A 45 -3.18 3.42 15.07
CA LYS A 45 -4.04 2.26 15.37
C LYS A 45 -5.54 2.52 15.15
N ALA A 46 -5.93 3.61 14.47
CA ALA A 46 -7.33 3.91 14.17
C ALA A 46 -8.07 2.69 13.62
N ALA A 47 -9.28 2.42 14.14
CA ALA A 47 -10.07 1.26 13.76
C ALA A 47 -10.48 1.36 12.28
N ASP A 48 -11.09 2.49 11.92
CA ASP A 48 -11.42 2.85 10.55
C ASP A 48 -10.42 3.90 10.04
N LYS A 49 -9.55 3.48 9.11
CA LYS A 49 -8.54 4.36 8.49
C LYS A 49 -9.07 5.08 7.25
N PHE A 50 -10.23 4.67 6.73
CA PHE A 50 -10.77 5.14 5.46
C PHE A 50 -11.94 6.12 5.65
N ALA A 51 -12.50 6.23 6.87
CA ALA A 51 -13.66 7.06 7.19
C ALA A 51 -13.64 8.51 6.65
N ASN A 52 -12.46 9.13 6.53
CA ASN A 52 -12.31 10.54 6.17
C ASN A 52 -11.41 10.75 4.94
N VAL A 53 -11.24 9.74 4.10
CA VAL A 53 -10.50 9.85 2.84
C VAL A 53 -11.35 9.27 1.72
N GLU A 54 -11.44 10.00 0.61
CA GLU A 54 -12.02 9.45 -0.61
C GLU A 54 -11.03 8.47 -1.24
N TRP A 55 -11.54 7.33 -1.68
CA TRP A 55 -10.72 6.31 -2.32
C TRP A 55 -11.51 5.48 -3.30
N GLU A 56 -10.79 4.95 -4.28
CA GLU A 56 -11.33 4.05 -5.30
C GLU A 56 -10.56 2.72 -5.29
N PRO A 57 -11.22 1.59 -5.60
CA PRO A 57 -10.54 0.31 -5.72
C PRO A 57 -9.67 0.27 -6.98
N SER A 58 -8.41 -0.15 -6.81
CA SER A 58 -7.50 -0.38 -7.94
C SER A 58 -8.03 -1.47 -8.88
N PRO A 59 -8.13 -1.21 -10.20
CA PRO A 59 -8.50 -2.23 -11.19
C PRO A 59 -7.40 -3.26 -11.46
N VAL A 60 -6.14 -2.97 -11.11
CA VAL A 60 -5.00 -3.84 -11.45
C VAL A 60 -4.30 -4.47 -10.23
N ALA A 61 -4.47 -3.92 -9.03
CA ALA A 61 -3.90 -4.40 -7.77
C ALA A 61 -4.98 -4.96 -6.81
N GLU A 62 -5.90 -5.77 -7.35
CA GLU A 62 -6.88 -6.54 -6.58
C GLU A 62 -7.74 -5.67 -5.64
N GLY A 63 -8.15 -4.50 -6.11
CA GLY A 63 -9.00 -3.59 -5.34
C GLY A 63 -8.26 -2.81 -4.24
N ALA A 64 -6.92 -2.81 -4.23
CA ALA A 64 -6.14 -1.99 -3.30
C ALA A 64 -6.57 -0.50 -3.38
N PRO A 65 -6.67 0.21 -2.24
CA PRO A 65 -7.26 1.54 -2.21
C PRO A 65 -6.35 2.61 -2.80
N LEU A 66 -6.91 3.37 -3.75
CA LEU A 66 -6.31 4.54 -4.40
C LEU A 66 -6.93 5.81 -3.82
N LEU A 67 -6.13 6.63 -3.14
CA LEU A 67 -6.55 7.86 -2.47
C LEU A 67 -6.60 9.04 -3.47
N VAL A 68 -7.55 8.98 -4.40
CA VAL A 68 -7.67 9.84 -5.61
C VAL A 68 -7.59 11.34 -5.35
N ASP A 69 -8.12 11.82 -4.22
CA ASP A 69 -8.18 13.26 -3.93
C ASP A 69 -6.88 13.85 -3.37
N ILE A 70 -6.08 13.03 -2.70
CA ILE A 70 -4.96 13.51 -1.87
C ILE A 70 -3.60 12.98 -2.30
N ALA A 71 -3.56 12.05 -3.25
CA ALA A 71 -2.33 11.57 -3.86
C ALA A 71 -2.06 12.24 -5.21
N LEU A 72 -0.78 12.50 -5.50
CA LEU A 72 -0.30 13.04 -6.77
C LEU A 72 -0.19 11.95 -7.84
N SER A 73 0.04 10.71 -7.41
CA SER A 73 0.14 9.53 -8.27
C SER A 73 0.00 8.25 -7.45
N PHE A 74 -0.14 7.14 -8.16
CA PHE A 74 -0.22 5.79 -7.60
C PHE A 74 0.74 4.85 -8.31
N ALA A 75 1.26 3.87 -7.58
CA ALA A 75 1.82 2.66 -8.17
C ALA A 75 0.97 1.48 -7.73
N GLU A 76 0.40 0.78 -8.70
CA GLU A 76 -0.44 -0.38 -8.46
C GLU A 76 0.40 -1.63 -8.73
N CYS A 77 0.59 -2.46 -7.71
CA CYS A 77 1.67 -3.43 -7.69
C CYS A 77 1.14 -4.85 -7.50
N ARG A 78 1.70 -5.81 -8.25
CA ARG A 78 1.52 -7.25 -8.03
C ARG A 78 2.78 -7.87 -7.46
N VAL A 79 2.66 -8.55 -6.33
CA VAL A 79 3.77 -9.20 -5.64
C VAL A 79 4.36 -10.30 -6.52
N GLU A 80 5.67 -10.25 -6.74
CA GLU A 80 6.42 -11.29 -7.45
C GLU A 80 7.26 -12.13 -6.48
N ASN A 81 7.70 -11.54 -5.37
CA ASN A 81 8.44 -12.23 -4.32
C ASN A 81 8.24 -11.55 -2.96
N ALA A 82 8.40 -12.32 -1.88
CA ALA A 82 8.34 -11.84 -0.52
C ALA A 82 9.46 -12.49 0.30
N ILE A 83 10.23 -11.67 1.03
CA ILE A 83 11.36 -12.12 1.83
C ILE A 83 11.10 -11.72 3.28
N GLU A 84 11.11 -12.68 4.19
CA GLU A 84 11.07 -12.41 5.62
C GLU A 84 12.42 -11.85 6.10
N VAL A 85 12.42 -10.70 6.76
CA VAL A 85 13.62 -10.00 7.23
C VAL A 85 13.41 -9.56 8.68
N SER A 86 13.96 -10.32 9.63
CA SER A 86 13.86 -10.03 11.07
C SER A 86 12.40 -9.80 11.54
N ASP A 87 11.99 -8.56 11.75
CA ASP A 87 10.66 -8.14 12.23
C ASP A 87 9.76 -7.59 11.11
N HIS A 88 10.21 -7.66 9.85
CA HIS A 88 9.50 -7.18 8.66
C HIS A 88 9.43 -8.25 7.56
N TRP A 89 8.57 -8.00 6.58
CA TRP A 89 8.56 -8.64 5.27
C TRP A 89 8.91 -7.62 4.20
N LEU A 90 9.87 -7.96 3.34
CA LEU A 90 10.19 -7.21 2.13
C LEU A 90 9.40 -7.80 0.96
N PHE A 91 8.45 -7.02 0.43
CA PHE A 91 7.74 -7.37 -0.79
C PHE A 91 8.43 -6.76 -2.00
N ILE A 92 8.63 -7.58 -3.03
CA ILE A 92 9.16 -7.20 -4.34
C ILE A 92 8.00 -7.36 -5.33
N ALA A 93 7.61 -6.28 -6.00
CA ALA A 93 6.42 -6.28 -6.82
C ALA A 93 6.62 -5.58 -8.15
N ARG A 94 5.97 -6.12 -9.18
CA ARG A 94 5.86 -5.47 -10.49
C ARG A 94 4.81 -4.37 -10.44
N VAL A 95 5.17 -3.21 -11.01
CA VAL A 95 4.27 -2.08 -11.26
C VAL A 95 3.60 -2.24 -12.62
#